data_AF-I3YW19-F1
#
_entry.id   AF-I3YW19-F1
#
_cell.length_a   1.000
_cell.length_b   1.000
_cell.length_c   1.000
_cell.angle_alpha   90.00
_cell.angle_beta   90.00
_cell.angle_gamma   90.00
#
_symmetry.space_group_name_H-M   'P 1'
#
loop_
_entity.id
_entity.type
_entity.pdbx_description
1 polymer ?
#
loop_
_entity_poly.entity_id
_entity_poly.type
_entity_poly.pdbx_seq_one_letter_code
_entity_poly.pdbx_strand_id
1 'polypeptide(L)'
;MIITVIVHVIILILLFYVGMKYLDPPLEQGIAINFGTTETGSGNIQPTEKIQSAPQKTTSEPVSQPKSVVKEEVITQDKEDAPVIQKEKPKKEQKETPVKEQPKKEVKKPDPKPDKATTDALSSILNGPKSDGTAKGGEGNDGKPGDKGSPDGDPNASSYYGTGKSLDGDGNYLLGGRKALNKEKFVQDCNEAGTVVVSIEVDRNGKVISATPGVRGTTNNSKCLTEPAKRAALATKFNADDKAPAKQIGKIIYRFSLSE
;
A
#
# COMPACT_ATOMS: atom_id res chain seq x y z
N MET A 1 30.70 45.32 39.67
CA MET A 1 31.18 44.99 38.30
C MET A 1 32.20 43.85 38.27
N ILE A 2 33.42 43.97 38.79
CA ILE A 2 34.44 42.90 38.63
C ILE A 2 33.97 41.56 39.22
N ILE A 3 33.55 41.53 40.49
CA ILE A 3 33.04 40.32 41.16
C ILE A 3 31.85 39.70 40.40
N THR A 4 30.91 40.54 39.96
CA THR A 4 29.73 40.08 39.21
C THR A 4 30.11 39.45 37.86
N VAL A 5 31.12 39.97 37.15
CA VAL A 5 31.62 39.36 35.91
C VAL A 5 32.27 38.00 36.19
N ILE A 6 33.11 37.90 37.22
CA ILE A 6 33.76 36.63 37.61
C ILE A 6 32.72 35.55 37.91
N VAL A 7 31.68 35.87 38.67
CA VAL A 7 30.59 34.93 38.99
C VAL A 7 29.86 34.44 37.72
N HIS A 8 29.56 35.32 36.77
CA HIS A 8 28.89 34.92 35.52
C HIS A 8 29.79 34.06 34.62
N VAL A 9 31.11 34.33 34.58
CA VAL A 9 32.08 33.49 33.86
C VAL A 9 32.17 32.09 34.47
N ILE A 10 32.20 31.98 35.82
CA ILE A 10 32.20 30.68 36.51
C ILE A 10 30.90 29.91 36.24
N ILE A 11 29.74 30.56 36.26
CA ILE A 11 28.45 29.94 35.94
C ILE A 11 28.41 29.45 34.49
N LEU A 12 28.90 30.25 33.52
CA LEU A 12 28.99 29.84 32.12
C LEU A 12 29.89 28.60 31.96
N ILE A 13 31.09 28.60 32.57
CA ILE A 13 31.99 27.43 32.56
C ILE A 13 31.29 26.19 33.12
N LEU A 14 30.61 26.32 34.26
CA LEU A 14 29.87 25.21 34.88
C LEU A 14 28.74 24.69 33.96
N LEU A 15 28.00 25.57 33.30
CA LEU A 15 26.97 25.20 32.33
C LEU A 15 27.55 24.48 31.10
N PHE A 16 28.73 24.85 30.61
CA PHE A 16 29.40 24.12 29.53
C PHE A 16 29.86 22.71 29.97
N TYR A 17 30.47 22.58 31.16
CA TYR A 17 30.96 21.28 31.66
C TYR A 17 29.86 20.32 32.15
N VAL A 18 28.73 20.83 32.63
CA VAL A 18 27.62 20.02 33.16
C VAL A 18 26.48 19.86 32.14
N GLY A 19 26.15 20.92 31.40
CA GLY A 19 24.99 20.98 30.50
C GLY A 19 25.19 20.29 29.15
N MET A 20 26.43 20.18 28.64
CA MET A 20 26.72 19.50 27.36
C MET A 20 26.76 17.96 27.46
N LYS A 21 25.99 17.37 28.39
CA LYS A 21 25.69 15.95 28.40
C LYS A 21 24.69 15.66 27.30
N TYR A 22 25.19 15.40 26.09
CA TYR A 22 24.37 14.88 25.01
C TYR A 22 23.73 13.57 25.49
N LEU A 23 22.40 13.53 25.62
CA LEU A 23 21.69 12.27 25.74
C LEU A 23 21.78 11.62 24.38
N ASP A 24 22.74 10.71 24.22
CA ASP A 24 22.90 9.90 23.03
C ASP A 24 21.56 9.17 22.79
N PRO A 25 20.81 9.52 21.73
CA PRO A 25 19.45 9.02 21.58
C PRO A 25 19.53 7.50 21.41
N PRO A 26 18.70 6.72 22.14
CA PRO A 26 18.71 5.27 22.00
C PRO A 26 18.47 4.93 20.53
N LEU A 27 19.36 4.14 19.92
CA LEU A 27 19.40 3.93 18.48
C LEU A 27 17.99 3.64 17.97
N GLU A 28 17.44 4.54 17.14
CA GLU A 28 16.20 4.27 16.43
C GLU A 28 16.52 3.23 15.34
N GLN A 29 16.49 1.96 15.76
CA GLN A 29 16.60 0.80 14.89
C GLN A 29 15.50 0.92 13.83
N GLY A 30 15.91 1.29 12.61
CA GLY A 30 14.99 1.47 11.49
C GLY A 30 14.19 0.19 11.29
N ILE A 31 12.87 0.31 11.22
CA ILE A 31 12.00 -0.84 11.05
C ILE A 31 12.20 -1.34 9.63
N ALA A 32 12.79 -2.54 9.52
CA ALA A 32 13.12 -3.16 8.25
C ALA A 32 11.90 -3.17 7.33
N ILE A 33 12.11 -2.72 6.10
CA ILE A 33 11.11 -2.77 5.04
C ILE A 33 11.21 -4.11 4.31
N ASN A 34 10.06 -4.62 3.88
CA ASN A 34 9.95 -5.87 3.16
C ASN A 34 10.69 -5.81 1.80
N PHE A 35 11.37 -6.90 1.44
CA PHE A 35 12.01 -7.05 0.14
C PHE A 35 10.96 -7.16 -0.98
N GLY A 36 11.18 -6.45 -2.08
CA GLY A 36 10.37 -6.64 -3.29
C GLY A 36 11.02 -6.03 -4.52
N THR A 37 10.43 -6.29 -5.68
CA THR A 37 10.93 -5.79 -6.98
C THR A 37 9.95 -4.89 -7.71
N THR A 38 8.72 -4.76 -7.21
CA THR A 38 7.66 -3.91 -7.77
C THR A 38 6.92 -3.13 -6.67
N GLU A 39 6.33 -1.99 -7.03
CA GLU A 39 5.52 -1.15 -6.10
C GLU A 39 4.21 -1.82 -5.65
N THR A 40 3.76 -2.84 -6.38
CA THR A 40 2.57 -3.64 -6.05
C THR A 40 2.85 -5.13 -6.19
N GLY A 41 2.08 -5.97 -5.52
CA GLY A 41 2.24 -7.42 -5.55
C GLY A 41 1.07 -8.18 -4.93
N SER A 42 1.11 -9.50 -5.08
CA SER A 42 0.04 -10.39 -4.62
C SER A 42 0.55 -11.81 -4.31
N GLY A 43 0.41 -12.21 -3.06
CA GLY A 43 0.69 -13.57 -2.60
C GLY A 43 1.24 -13.62 -1.18
N ASN A 44 1.46 -14.83 -0.68
CA ASN A 44 1.91 -15.08 0.71
C ASN A 44 3.30 -15.75 0.76
N ILE A 45 4.07 -15.68 -0.33
CA ILE A 45 5.35 -16.39 -0.48
C ILE A 45 6.41 -15.39 -0.92
N GLN A 46 7.21 -14.92 0.03
CA GLN A 46 8.31 -14.00 -0.22
C GLN A 46 9.42 -14.67 -1.05
N PRO A 47 9.74 -14.16 -2.24
CA PRO A 47 10.96 -14.50 -2.96
C PRO A 47 12.18 -13.90 -2.25
N THR A 48 13.23 -14.71 -2.05
CA THR A 48 14.54 -14.25 -1.55
C THR A 48 15.48 -13.81 -2.68
N GLU A 49 15.08 -14.00 -3.93
CA GLU A 49 15.74 -13.51 -5.14
C GLU A 49 14.70 -12.75 -5.97
N LYS A 50 15.17 -11.89 -6.89
CA LYS A 50 14.28 -11.14 -7.78
C LYS A 50 13.39 -12.10 -8.59
N ILE A 51 12.10 -11.79 -8.69
CA ILE A 51 11.18 -12.54 -9.56
C ILE A 51 11.36 -12.18 -11.04
N GLN A 52 10.95 -13.08 -11.93
CA GLN A 52 10.84 -12.75 -13.35
C GLN A 52 9.55 -11.96 -13.61
N SER A 53 9.65 -10.63 -13.75
CA SER A 53 8.51 -9.77 -14.04
C SER A 53 8.43 -9.43 -15.53
N ALA A 54 7.40 -9.95 -16.19
CA ALA A 54 7.01 -9.59 -17.54
C ALA A 54 5.54 -9.15 -17.54
N PRO A 55 5.19 -7.95 -18.06
CA PRO A 55 3.80 -7.50 -18.11
C PRO A 55 2.90 -8.52 -18.82
N GLN A 56 1.89 -9.04 -18.11
CA GLN A 56 0.84 -9.82 -18.76
C GLN A 56 0.15 -8.93 -19.79
N LYS A 57 0.16 -9.37 -21.05
CA LYS A 57 -0.70 -8.75 -22.07
C LYS A 57 -2.13 -9.07 -21.72
N THR A 58 -2.87 -8.07 -21.24
CA THR A 58 -4.33 -8.14 -21.16
C THR A 58 -4.88 -8.26 -22.58
N THR A 59 -5.06 -9.49 -23.04
CA THR A 59 -5.80 -9.78 -24.27
C THR A 59 -7.23 -9.33 -24.03
N SER A 60 -7.58 -8.15 -24.54
CA SER A 60 -8.96 -7.70 -24.58
C SER A 60 -9.75 -8.66 -25.48
N GLU A 61 -10.60 -9.48 -24.87
CA GLU A 61 -11.56 -10.27 -25.64
C GLU A 61 -12.42 -9.33 -26.50
N PRO A 62 -12.69 -9.67 -27.77
CA PRO A 62 -13.54 -8.85 -28.61
C PRO A 62 -14.97 -8.90 -28.07
N VAL A 63 -15.42 -7.80 -27.45
CA VAL A 63 -16.78 -7.66 -26.93
C VAL A 63 -17.78 -7.87 -28.08
N SER A 64 -18.43 -9.03 -28.08
CA SER A 64 -19.47 -9.36 -29.05
C SER A 64 -20.67 -8.44 -28.82
N GLN A 65 -20.93 -7.55 -29.76
CA GLN A 65 -22.09 -6.66 -29.68
C GLN A 65 -23.38 -7.49 -29.77
N PRO A 66 -24.34 -7.32 -28.85
CA PRO A 66 -25.59 -8.07 -28.90
C PRO A 66 -26.39 -7.65 -30.13
N LYS A 67 -26.60 -8.57 -31.07
CA LYS A 67 -27.58 -8.37 -32.15
C LYS A 67 -28.98 -8.27 -31.53
N SER A 68 -29.68 -7.19 -31.86
CA SER A 68 -31.07 -6.96 -31.44
C SER A 68 -31.97 -8.11 -31.90
N VAL A 69 -32.73 -8.67 -30.95
CA VAL A 69 -33.75 -9.68 -31.25
C VAL A 69 -34.91 -9.02 -32.00
N VAL A 70 -35.21 -9.54 -33.19
CA VAL A 70 -36.55 -9.46 -33.80
C VAL A 70 -37.00 -10.90 -33.99
N LYS A 71 -38.11 -11.26 -33.34
CA LYS A 71 -38.84 -12.50 -33.63
C LYS A 71 -39.86 -12.18 -34.71
N GLU A 72 -39.96 -13.04 -35.72
CA GLU A 72 -41.22 -13.32 -36.39
C GLU A 72 -41.23 -14.78 -36.83
N GLU A 73 -42.43 -15.35 -37.00
CA GLU A 73 -42.66 -16.80 -37.04
C GLU A 73 -42.82 -17.30 -38.49
N VAL A 74 -42.06 -18.33 -38.92
CA VAL A 74 -42.49 -19.75 -39.03
C VAL A 74 -42.89 -20.17 -40.47
N ILE A 75 -42.78 -21.48 -40.76
CA ILE A 75 -43.36 -22.24 -41.90
C ILE A 75 -42.64 -22.17 -43.28
N THR A 76 -41.97 -23.31 -43.61
CA THR A 76 -41.81 -23.95 -44.95
C THR A 76 -41.08 -23.22 -46.11
N GLN A 77 -40.70 -23.86 -47.22
CA GLN A 77 -40.12 -25.20 -47.50
C GLN A 77 -39.66 -25.22 -48.99
N ASP A 78 -38.64 -26.05 -49.30
CA ASP A 78 -38.29 -26.60 -50.62
C ASP A 78 -37.60 -25.76 -51.74
N LYS A 79 -36.60 -26.45 -52.33
CA LYS A 79 -36.15 -26.55 -53.74
C LYS A 79 -35.56 -25.38 -54.59
N GLU A 80 -34.31 -25.65 -54.98
CA GLU A 80 -33.73 -25.72 -56.35
C GLU A 80 -33.68 -24.50 -57.31
N ASP A 81 -32.45 -24.30 -57.83
CA ASP A 81 -32.01 -23.83 -59.16
C ASP A 81 -32.79 -22.78 -60.00
N ALA A 82 -32.11 -21.64 -60.22
CA ALA A 82 -31.45 -21.22 -61.48
C ALA A 82 -32.22 -21.25 -62.85
N PRO A 83 -31.82 -20.46 -63.89
CA PRO A 83 -30.95 -19.27 -63.97
C PRO A 83 -31.46 -18.16 -64.96
N VAL A 84 -30.58 -17.22 -65.38
CA VAL A 84 -30.56 -16.51 -66.71
C VAL A 84 -31.81 -15.63 -67.09
N ILE A 85 -31.81 -14.30 -66.95
CA ILE A 85 -31.14 -13.22 -67.76
C ILE A 85 -31.96 -12.65 -68.96
N GLN A 86 -31.98 -11.29 -69.08
CA GLN A 86 -32.34 -10.40 -70.22
C GLN A 86 -33.81 -9.94 -70.50
N LYS A 87 -34.00 -8.58 -70.45
CA LYS A 87 -34.74 -7.64 -71.36
C LYS A 87 -36.28 -7.86 -71.55
N GLU A 88 -37.11 -6.86 -71.89
CA GLU A 88 -36.90 -5.46 -72.35
C GLU A 88 -37.97 -4.46 -71.80
N LYS A 89 -38.34 -3.38 -72.53
CA LYS A 89 -39.13 -2.19 -72.08
C LYS A 89 -40.42 -1.99 -72.94
N PRO A 90 -41.18 -0.86 -72.92
CA PRO A 90 -41.51 0.15 -71.88
C PRO A 90 -43.04 0.50 -71.77
N LYS A 91 -43.43 1.33 -70.78
CA LYS A 91 -44.48 2.36 -70.96
C LYS A 91 -44.13 3.63 -70.15
N LYS A 92 -44.77 4.79 -70.42
CA LYS A 92 -44.36 6.13 -69.93
C LYS A 92 -45.49 6.93 -69.27
N GLU A 93 -45.15 7.66 -68.21
CA GLU A 93 -45.59 9.01 -67.77
C GLU A 93 -44.65 9.38 -66.57
N GLN A 94 -43.92 10.50 -66.44
CA GLN A 94 -44.13 11.95 -66.70
C GLN A 94 -45.05 12.56 -65.61
N LYS A 95 -44.68 13.55 -64.76
CA LYS A 95 -43.59 14.57 -64.65
C LYS A 95 -43.29 14.84 -63.13
N GLU A 96 -42.19 15.41 -62.59
CA GLU A 96 -40.86 15.86 -63.10
C GLU A 96 -39.69 15.10 -62.40
N THR A 97 -38.88 15.53 -61.41
CA THR A 97 -38.66 16.81 -60.64
C THR A 97 -37.21 16.79 -60.04
N PRO A 98 -36.53 17.90 -59.64
CA PRO A 98 -35.06 17.95 -59.81
C PRO A 98 -34.15 17.58 -58.60
N VAL A 99 -33.29 16.59 -58.85
CA VAL A 99 -31.80 16.64 -58.79
C VAL A 99 -31.07 17.20 -57.54
N LYS A 100 -30.42 16.27 -56.82
CA LYS A 100 -29.13 16.36 -56.07
C LYS A 100 -28.83 17.58 -55.19
N GLU A 101 -28.58 17.27 -53.91
CA GLU A 101 -27.31 17.62 -53.27
C GLU A 101 -26.72 16.38 -52.58
N GLN A 102 -25.39 16.22 -52.55
CA GLN A 102 -24.72 15.07 -51.94
C GLN A 102 -23.91 15.52 -50.71
N PRO A 103 -24.26 15.10 -49.47
CA PRO A 103 -23.38 15.30 -48.34
C PRO A 103 -22.10 14.48 -48.53
N LYS A 104 -20.94 15.12 -48.36
CA LYS A 104 -19.63 14.45 -48.46
C LYS A 104 -19.55 13.27 -47.50
N LYS A 105 -19.02 12.14 -47.98
CA LYS A 105 -18.49 11.10 -47.07
C LYS A 105 -17.29 11.67 -46.34
N GLU A 106 -17.50 12.06 -45.08
CA GLU A 106 -16.43 12.50 -44.19
C GLU A 106 -15.52 11.29 -43.89
N VAL A 107 -14.27 11.37 -44.36
CA VAL A 107 -13.28 10.31 -44.14
C VAL A 107 -12.82 10.42 -42.70
N LYS A 108 -13.43 9.65 -41.80
CA LYS A 108 -12.91 9.45 -40.45
C LYS A 108 -11.47 8.97 -40.57
N LYS A 109 -10.53 9.74 -40.02
CA LYS A 109 -9.17 9.24 -39.75
C LYS A 109 -9.32 7.94 -38.95
N PRO A 110 -8.57 6.88 -39.27
CA PRO A 110 -8.36 5.80 -38.32
C PRO A 110 -7.75 6.40 -37.06
N ASP A 111 -8.33 6.13 -35.89
CA ASP A 111 -7.72 6.51 -34.63
C ASP A 111 -6.30 5.95 -34.56
N PRO A 112 -5.29 6.77 -34.19
CA PRO A 112 -3.92 6.29 -34.10
C PRO A 112 -3.86 5.23 -33.00
N LYS A 113 -3.75 3.95 -33.39
CA LYS A 113 -3.41 2.89 -32.44
C LYS A 113 -2.08 3.29 -31.80
N PRO A 114 -1.97 3.29 -30.46
CA PRO A 114 -0.68 3.58 -29.82
C PRO A 114 0.35 2.59 -30.34
N ASP A 115 1.51 3.11 -30.74
CA ASP A 115 2.64 2.29 -31.17
C ASP A 115 3.05 1.31 -30.08
N LYS A 116 3.73 0.23 -30.48
CA LYS A 116 4.28 -0.74 -29.51
C LYS A 116 5.11 -0.04 -28.44
N ALA A 117 5.90 0.97 -28.81
CA ALA A 117 6.66 1.79 -27.87
C ALA A 117 5.79 2.52 -26.84
N THR A 118 4.63 3.07 -27.22
CA THR A 118 3.71 3.72 -26.27
C THR A 118 2.97 2.70 -25.40
N THR A 119 2.57 1.53 -25.92
CA THR A 119 1.97 0.47 -25.10
C THR A 119 2.97 -0.22 -24.17
N ASP A 120 4.22 -0.39 -24.60
CA ASP A 120 5.30 -0.98 -23.81
C ASP A 120 5.76 0.00 -22.70
N ALA A 121 5.81 1.31 -22.99
CA ALA A 121 6.04 2.34 -21.97
C ALA A 121 4.89 2.39 -20.96
N LEU A 122 3.63 2.43 -21.41
CA LEU A 122 2.46 2.49 -20.52
C LEU A 122 2.35 1.22 -19.65
N SER A 123 2.63 0.04 -20.20
CA SER A 123 2.62 -1.21 -19.43
C SER A 123 3.81 -1.33 -18.47
N SER A 124 4.97 -0.73 -18.77
CA SER A 124 6.09 -0.64 -17.81
C SER A 124 5.81 0.36 -16.67
N ILE A 125 5.01 1.40 -16.92
CA ILE A 125 4.54 2.32 -15.87
C ILE A 125 3.47 1.64 -14.99
N LEU A 126 2.56 0.86 -15.59
CA LEU A 126 1.43 0.24 -14.89
C LEU A 126 1.79 -1.03 -14.09
N ASN A 127 2.82 -1.78 -14.50
CA ASN A 127 3.22 -3.06 -13.88
C ASN A 127 4.63 -3.01 -13.26
N GLY A 128 5.28 -1.85 -13.24
CA GLY A 128 6.66 -1.69 -12.79
C GLY A 128 7.71 -2.09 -13.84
N PRO A 129 9.00 -1.88 -13.52
CA PRO A 129 10.10 -2.24 -14.40
C PRO A 129 10.15 -3.77 -14.62
N LYS A 130 10.61 -4.17 -15.81
CA LYS A 130 10.94 -5.57 -16.08
C LYS A 130 12.05 -6.02 -15.14
N SER A 131 11.90 -7.23 -14.60
CA SER A 131 12.87 -7.83 -13.68
C SER A 131 13.34 -9.15 -14.28
N ASP A 132 14.65 -9.26 -14.50
CA ASP A 132 15.30 -10.40 -15.19
C ASP A 132 15.50 -11.62 -14.28
N GLY A 133 14.69 -11.71 -13.22
CA GLY A 133 14.85 -12.66 -12.12
C GLY A 133 14.56 -14.12 -12.47
N THR A 134 14.93 -14.98 -11.53
CA THR A 134 14.79 -16.45 -11.56
C THR A 134 13.62 -16.96 -10.74
N ALA A 135 13.23 -16.22 -9.70
CA ALA A 135 12.22 -16.66 -8.75
C ALA A 135 10.80 -16.61 -9.33
N LYS A 136 9.94 -17.50 -8.81
CA LYS A 136 8.52 -17.61 -9.17
C LYS A 136 7.67 -17.41 -7.92
N GLY A 137 6.67 -16.54 -8.01
CA GLY A 137 5.81 -16.17 -6.90
C GLY A 137 5.68 -14.65 -6.80
N GLY A 138 5.44 -14.17 -5.59
CA GLY A 138 5.28 -12.78 -5.27
C GLY A 138 4.64 -12.64 -3.89
N GLU A 139 5.06 -11.62 -3.15
CA GLU A 139 4.43 -11.19 -1.91
C GLU A 139 3.64 -9.90 -2.17
N GLY A 140 2.52 -9.70 -1.46
CA GLY A 140 1.82 -8.42 -1.47
C GLY A 140 0.32 -8.52 -1.24
N ASN A 141 -0.27 -7.36 -0.91
CA ASN A 141 -1.68 -7.23 -0.52
C ASN A 141 -2.55 -6.46 -1.52
N ASP A 142 -2.05 -6.12 -2.72
CA ASP A 142 -2.80 -5.29 -3.70
C ASP A 142 -3.68 -6.10 -4.65
N GLY A 143 -3.56 -7.43 -4.65
CA GLY A 143 -4.24 -8.30 -5.62
C GLY A 143 -3.74 -8.15 -7.07
N LYS A 144 -2.58 -7.50 -7.28
CA LYS A 144 -1.93 -7.31 -8.58
C LYS A 144 -0.68 -8.20 -8.68
N PRO A 145 -0.37 -8.80 -9.85
CA PRO A 145 0.88 -9.53 -10.03
C PRO A 145 2.10 -8.67 -9.71
N GLY A 146 3.08 -9.26 -9.02
CA GLY A 146 4.30 -8.59 -8.59
C GLY A 146 4.74 -9.06 -7.21
N ASP A 147 5.88 -8.53 -6.78
CA ASP A 147 6.52 -8.80 -5.49
C ASP A 147 6.76 -7.46 -4.79
N LYS A 148 5.86 -7.12 -3.88
CA LYS A 148 5.66 -5.77 -3.35
C LYS A 148 6.74 -5.39 -2.34
N GLY A 149 7.57 -4.39 -2.61
CA GLY A 149 8.52 -3.93 -1.59
C GLY A 149 9.69 -3.15 -2.16
N SER A 150 10.78 -3.10 -1.38
CA SER A 150 12.03 -2.44 -1.78
C SER A 150 13.07 -3.45 -2.24
N PRO A 151 13.83 -3.19 -3.33
CA PRO A 151 14.94 -4.06 -3.74
C PRO A 151 16.07 -4.17 -2.71
N ASP A 152 16.14 -3.21 -1.78
CA ASP A 152 17.10 -3.16 -0.66
C ASP A 152 16.45 -3.57 0.68
N GLY A 153 15.24 -4.15 0.65
CA GLY A 153 14.51 -4.64 1.82
C GLY A 153 14.98 -6.00 2.34
N ASP A 154 14.46 -6.40 3.50
CA ASP A 154 14.70 -7.72 4.11
C ASP A 154 13.57 -8.70 3.74
N PRO A 155 13.88 -9.86 3.13
CA PRO A 155 12.89 -10.93 2.85
C PRO A 155 12.25 -11.57 4.10
N ASN A 156 12.67 -11.20 5.31
CA ASN A 156 12.03 -11.60 6.57
C ASN A 156 11.16 -10.49 7.16
N ALA A 157 11.26 -9.25 6.66
CA ALA A 157 10.45 -8.14 7.11
C ALA A 157 9.06 -8.16 6.44
N SER A 158 8.04 -7.68 7.17
CA SER A 158 6.63 -7.80 6.79
C SER A 158 5.94 -6.44 6.60
N SER A 159 6.71 -5.40 6.26
CA SER A 159 6.23 -4.00 6.23
C SER A 159 6.73 -3.29 4.98
N TYR A 160 5.85 -3.05 4.00
CA TYR A 160 6.23 -2.43 2.72
C TYR A 160 6.69 -0.97 2.85
N TYR A 161 6.33 -0.29 3.94
CA TYR A 161 6.65 1.13 4.17
C TYR A 161 7.12 1.36 5.60
N GLY A 162 8.30 1.98 5.75
CA GLY A 162 9.01 2.27 7.03
C GLY A 162 8.28 3.15 8.06
N THR A 163 6.97 3.34 7.91
CA THR A 163 6.06 3.94 8.90
C THR A 163 5.94 3.15 10.22
N GLY A 164 6.57 1.98 10.30
CA GLY A 164 6.70 1.19 11.53
C GLY A 164 5.45 0.46 11.98
N LYS A 165 4.36 0.50 11.19
CA LYS A 165 3.10 -0.18 11.50
C LYS A 165 3.31 -1.68 11.68
N SER A 166 2.75 -2.23 12.75
CA SER A 166 2.69 -3.68 12.97
C SER A 166 1.90 -4.42 11.89
N LEU A 167 2.20 -5.72 11.75
CA LEU A 167 1.39 -6.77 11.12
C LEU A 167 -0.12 -6.67 11.37
N ASP A 168 -0.57 -6.18 12.53
CA ASP A 168 -1.99 -6.03 12.83
C ASP A 168 -2.70 -4.92 12.04
N GLY A 169 -1.96 -3.97 11.46
CA GLY A 169 -2.50 -2.78 10.80
C GLY A 169 -3.21 -1.77 11.74
N ASP A 170 -3.45 -2.13 13.01
CA ASP A 170 -4.27 -1.36 13.96
C ASP A 170 -3.65 -0.03 14.41
N GLY A 171 -2.36 0.19 14.16
CA GLY A 171 -1.64 1.43 14.44
C GLY A 171 -1.47 1.75 15.94
N ASN A 172 -1.87 0.86 16.85
CA ASN A 172 -1.75 1.06 18.29
C ASN A 172 -0.34 0.76 18.81
N TYR A 173 0.52 0.16 17.99
CA TYR A 173 1.92 -0.09 18.32
C TYR A 173 2.80 -0.21 17.07
N LEU A 174 4.09 0.03 17.29
CA LEU A 174 5.16 0.03 16.30
C LEU A 174 6.21 -1.00 16.76
N LEU A 175 6.13 -2.21 16.24
CA LEU A 175 7.04 -3.33 16.50
C LEU A 175 7.08 -4.21 15.26
N GLY A 176 8.16 -4.12 14.47
CA GLY A 176 8.28 -4.81 13.18
C GLY A 176 8.24 -6.34 13.31
N GLY A 177 7.66 -7.03 12.33
CA GLY A 177 7.59 -8.50 12.30
C GLY A 177 6.71 -9.15 13.38
N ARG A 178 6.04 -8.37 14.24
CA ARG A 178 5.27 -8.92 15.38
C ARG A 178 3.82 -8.46 15.47
N LYS A 179 3.02 -9.40 15.98
CA LYS A 179 1.58 -9.34 16.27
C LYS A 179 1.36 -9.46 17.79
N ALA A 180 0.55 -8.57 18.36
CA ALA A 180 0.13 -8.60 19.75
C ALA A 180 -1.01 -9.60 19.94
N LEU A 181 -0.73 -10.65 20.73
CA LEU A 181 -1.64 -11.74 21.08
C LEU A 181 -2.58 -11.37 22.24
N ASN A 182 -2.11 -10.54 23.18
CA ASN A 182 -2.97 -9.86 24.16
C ASN A 182 -2.74 -8.34 24.08
N LYS A 183 -3.83 -7.57 24.23
CA LYS A 183 -3.87 -6.10 24.20
C LYS A 183 -4.61 -5.61 25.44
N GLU A 184 -3.98 -5.82 26.59
CA GLU A 184 -4.54 -5.48 27.90
C GLU A 184 -4.86 -3.99 28.03
N LYS A 185 -5.99 -3.65 28.68
CA LYS A 185 -6.43 -2.26 28.87
C LYS A 185 -6.81 -2.01 30.32
N PHE A 186 -6.02 -1.20 31.01
CA PHE A 186 -6.36 -0.69 32.34
C PHE A 186 -7.05 0.66 32.21
N VAL A 187 -8.24 0.77 32.81
CA VAL A 187 -8.97 2.04 32.95
C VAL A 187 -8.16 2.99 33.84
N GLN A 188 -8.13 4.27 33.48
CA GLN A 188 -7.53 5.35 34.25
C GLN A 188 -8.51 5.88 35.31
N ASP A 189 -8.01 6.14 36.53
CA ASP A 189 -8.80 6.60 37.66
C ASP A 189 -8.69 8.13 37.83
N CYS A 190 -8.96 8.86 36.74
CA CYS A 190 -8.93 10.33 36.72
C CYS A 190 -9.63 10.91 35.49
N ASN A 191 -10.05 12.17 35.62
CA ASN A 191 -10.66 12.97 34.56
C ASN A 191 -9.60 13.62 33.65
N GLU A 192 -8.64 12.83 33.16
CA GLU A 192 -7.65 13.27 32.17
C GLU A 192 -7.76 12.51 30.84
N ALA A 193 -7.44 13.22 29.75
CA ALA A 193 -7.35 12.66 28.40
C ALA A 193 -5.96 12.93 27.79
N GLY A 194 -5.63 12.20 26.73
CA GLY A 194 -4.40 12.37 25.97
C GLY A 194 -3.89 11.08 25.32
N THR A 195 -2.85 11.20 24.51
CA THR A 195 -2.10 10.04 24.01
C THR A 195 -0.86 9.84 24.87
N VAL A 196 -0.61 8.62 25.32
CA VAL A 196 0.64 8.19 25.97
C VAL A 196 1.36 7.21 25.07
N VAL A 197 2.59 7.53 24.69
CA VAL A 197 3.48 6.62 23.98
C VAL A 197 4.44 5.99 24.99
N VAL A 198 4.55 4.67 24.92
CA VAL A 198 5.38 3.83 25.79
C VAL A 198 6.42 3.14 24.94
N SER A 199 7.71 3.43 25.17
CA SER A 199 8.79 2.63 24.58
C SER A 199 8.85 1.28 25.29
N ILE A 200 9.01 0.19 24.53
CA ILE A 200 9.04 -1.18 25.04
C ILE A 200 10.27 -1.94 24.57
N GLU A 201 10.73 -2.88 25.38
CA GLU A 201 11.64 -3.95 24.97
C GLU A 201 10.91 -5.29 25.03
N VAL A 202 11.05 -6.11 24.00
CA VAL A 202 10.39 -7.43 23.86
C VAL A 202 11.45 -8.52 23.67
N ASP A 203 11.29 -9.65 24.36
CA ASP A 203 12.18 -10.81 24.19
C ASP A 203 11.80 -11.69 22.98
N ARG A 204 12.58 -12.75 22.71
CA ARG A 204 12.23 -13.73 21.65
C ARG A 204 10.89 -14.42 21.89
N ASN A 205 10.48 -14.64 23.14
CA ASN A 205 9.21 -15.27 23.50
C ASN A 205 7.97 -14.37 23.28
N GLY A 206 8.18 -13.10 22.90
CA GLY A 206 7.12 -12.11 22.73
C GLY A 206 6.67 -11.45 24.04
N LYS A 207 7.39 -11.65 25.15
CA LYS A 207 7.09 -11.00 26.43
C LYS A 207 7.73 -9.60 26.46
N VAL A 208 6.96 -8.59 26.86
CA VAL A 208 7.53 -7.28 27.22
C VAL A 208 8.35 -7.41 28.50
N ILE A 209 9.61 -6.97 28.45
CA ILE A 209 10.59 -7.03 29.56
C ILE A 209 10.92 -5.66 30.14
N SER A 210 10.68 -4.59 29.38
CA SER A 210 10.87 -3.18 29.78
C SER A 210 9.78 -2.32 29.18
N ALA A 211 9.31 -1.30 29.92
CA ALA A 211 8.28 -0.38 29.46
C ALA A 211 8.49 1.02 30.09
N THR A 212 8.74 2.01 29.23
CA THR A 212 9.03 3.40 29.60
C THR A 212 7.98 4.33 28.98
N PRO A 213 6.99 4.82 29.76
CA PRO A 213 5.99 5.76 29.28
C PRO A 213 6.56 7.17 29.10
N GLY A 214 5.84 8.04 28.39
CA GLY A 214 6.18 9.45 28.26
C GLY A 214 7.18 9.78 27.15
N VAL A 215 7.45 8.84 26.24
CA VAL A 215 8.37 9.08 25.11
C VAL A 215 7.72 9.93 24.01
N ARG A 216 8.54 10.37 23.04
CA ARG A 216 8.15 11.24 21.92
C ARG A 216 6.85 10.78 21.25
N GLY A 217 5.87 11.68 21.17
CA GLY A 217 4.50 11.41 20.72
C GLY A 217 3.47 11.39 21.85
N THR A 218 3.90 11.33 23.11
CA THR A 218 3.04 11.54 24.28
C THR A 218 2.55 12.99 24.34
N THR A 219 1.23 13.20 24.48
CA THR A 219 0.62 14.53 24.61
C THR A 219 0.30 14.91 26.06
N ASN A 220 0.18 13.93 26.96
CA ASN A 220 -0.03 14.14 28.39
C ASN A 220 0.86 13.17 29.19
N ASN A 221 1.70 13.71 30.08
CA ASN A 221 2.66 12.96 30.89
C ASN A 221 2.21 12.77 32.36
N SER A 222 0.93 12.99 32.67
CA SER A 222 0.38 12.73 34.01
C SER A 222 0.65 11.30 34.47
N LYS A 223 0.93 11.15 35.77
CA LYS A 223 1.08 9.83 36.42
C LYS A 223 -0.17 8.97 36.29
N CYS A 224 -1.35 9.59 36.28
CA CYS A 224 -2.61 8.86 36.12
C CYS A 224 -2.72 8.16 34.76
N LEU A 225 -2.20 8.73 33.68
CA LEU A 225 -2.23 8.10 32.34
C LEU A 225 -1.00 7.23 32.07
N THR A 226 0.17 7.64 32.57
CA THR A 226 1.44 6.95 32.29
C THR A 226 1.61 5.63 33.04
N GLU A 227 1.10 5.49 34.27
CA GLU A 227 1.16 4.22 35.02
C GLU A 227 0.21 3.12 34.48
N PRO A 228 -1.08 3.34 34.16
CA PRO A 228 -1.89 2.31 33.49
C PRO A 228 -1.37 1.98 32.09
N ALA A 229 -0.86 2.96 31.32
CA ALA A 229 -0.20 2.70 30.04
C ALA A 229 1.04 1.79 30.20
N LYS A 230 1.87 2.04 31.21
CA LYS A 230 3.04 1.20 31.54
C LYS A 230 2.63 -0.21 31.99
N ARG A 231 1.61 -0.34 32.84
CA ARG A 231 1.06 -1.65 33.25
C ARG A 231 0.48 -2.42 32.06
N ALA A 232 -0.29 -1.76 31.19
CA ALA A 232 -0.84 -2.34 29.98
C ALA A 232 0.28 -2.80 29.02
N ALA A 233 1.35 -2.01 28.87
CA ALA A 233 2.50 -2.39 28.06
C ALA A 233 3.21 -3.64 28.63
N LEU A 234 3.43 -3.71 29.94
CA LEU A 234 4.04 -4.88 30.58
C LEU A 234 3.16 -6.15 30.55
N ALA A 235 1.83 -5.98 30.47
CA ALA A 235 0.85 -7.07 30.31
C ALA A 235 0.60 -7.46 28.84
N THR A 236 1.03 -6.64 27.89
CA THR A 236 0.96 -6.94 26.45
C THR A 236 1.89 -8.10 26.12
N LYS A 237 1.41 -9.06 25.31
CA LYS A 237 2.20 -10.18 24.82
C LYS A 237 2.13 -10.25 23.30
N PHE A 238 3.27 -10.40 22.66
CA PHE A 238 3.44 -10.59 21.21
C PHE A 238 3.65 -12.07 20.87
N ASN A 239 3.67 -12.39 19.57
CA ASN A 239 4.17 -13.69 19.12
C ASN A 239 5.66 -13.87 19.47
N ALA A 240 6.05 -15.13 19.62
CA ALA A 240 7.46 -15.49 19.63
C ALA A 240 8.06 -15.32 18.22
N ASP A 241 9.36 -15.05 18.18
CA ASP A 241 10.19 -15.00 16.98
C ASP A 241 11.63 -15.40 17.37
N ASP A 242 12.07 -16.55 16.87
CA ASP A 242 13.41 -17.09 17.12
C ASP A 242 14.51 -16.43 16.28
N LYS A 243 14.14 -15.81 15.14
CA LYS A 243 15.04 -15.02 14.29
C LYS A 243 15.31 -13.63 14.88
N ALA A 244 14.37 -13.07 15.63
CA ALA A 244 14.49 -11.75 16.24
C ALA A 244 15.77 -11.58 17.10
N PRO A 245 16.26 -10.34 17.28
CA PRO A 245 17.27 -10.04 18.30
C PRO A 245 16.83 -10.47 19.70
N ALA A 246 17.80 -10.70 20.61
CA ALA A 246 17.53 -11.09 22.00
C ALA A 246 16.66 -10.07 22.77
N LYS A 247 16.72 -8.80 22.35
CA LYS A 247 15.82 -7.71 22.74
C LYS A 247 15.43 -6.94 21.49
N GLN A 248 14.14 -6.76 21.25
CA GLN A 248 13.61 -5.93 20.18
C GLN A 248 12.94 -4.68 20.77
N ILE A 249 13.30 -3.50 20.27
CA ILE A 249 12.72 -2.23 20.73
C ILE A 249 11.48 -1.89 19.89
N GLY A 250 10.44 -1.35 20.53
CA GLY A 250 9.23 -0.86 19.88
C GLY A 250 8.53 0.22 20.68
N LYS A 251 7.35 0.65 20.22
CA LYS A 251 6.53 1.68 20.88
C LYS A 251 5.07 1.23 20.92
N ILE A 252 4.36 1.37 22.04
CA ILE A 252 2.90 1.23 22.14
C ILE A 252 2.27 2.61 22.35
N ILE A 253 1.11 2.85 21.74
CA ILE A 253 0.40 4.13 21.69
C ILE A 253 -0.98 3.93 22.36
N TYR A 254 -1.10 4.36 23.62
CA TYR A 254 -2.37 4.37 24.34
C TYR A 254 -3.08 5.70 24.13
N ARG A 255 -4.38 5.67 23.82
CA ARG A 255 -5.23 6.85 23.72
C ARG A 255 -6.26 6.82 24.85
N PHE A 256 -6.18 7.79 25.74
CA PHE A 256 -7.12 8.01 26.82
C PHE A 256 -8.09 9.12 26.42
N SER A 257 -9.38 8.81 26.48
CA SER A 257 -10.49 9.74 26.26
C SER A 257 -11.39 9.70 27.49
N LEU A 258 -12.00 10.84 27.82
CA LEU A 258 -13.15 10.86 28.70
C LEU A 258 -14.36 10.35 27.91
N SER A 259 -15.15 9.46 28.51
CA SER A 259 -16.54 9.24 28.12
C SER A 259 -17.41 10.28 28.81
N GLU A 260 -18.47 10.72 28.11
CA GLU A 260 -19.64 11.32 28.76
C GLU A 260 -20.46 10.25 29.52
#